data_AF-A0A6I0LR40-F1
#
_entry.id   AF-A0A6I0LR40-F1
#
_cell.length_a   1.000
_cell.length_b   1.000
_cell.length_c   1.000
_cell.angle_alpha   90.00
_cell.angle_beta   90.00
_cell.angle_gamma   90.00
#
_symmetry.space_group_name_H-M   'P 1'
#
loop_
_entity.id
_entity.type
_entity.pdbx_description
1 polymer ?
#
loop_
_entity_poly.entity_id
_entity_poly.type
_entity_poly.pdbx_seq_one_letter_code
_entity_poly.pdbx_strand_id
1 'polypeptide(L)' 'MTPLFIGGIGMQEVLLIVLVVLLFFGGKKIPELMKGLGKGVRSFKEGMNGLEKDVEIDNSTVKEEKKE' A
#
# COMPACT_ATOMS: atom_id res chain seq x y z
N MET A 1 36.36 18.48 6.99
CA MET A 1 35.52 18.64 8.20
C MET A 1 34.24 19.40 7.83
N THR A 2 33.43 18.83 6.94
CA THR A 2 32.05 19.28 6.73
C THR A 2 31.17 18.31 7.50
N PRO A 3 30.27 18.78 8.38
CA PRO A 3 29.28 17.89 8.96
C PRO A 3 28.44 17.32 7.82
N LEU A 4 28.42 16.00 7.70
CA LEU A 4 27.64 15.23 6.72
C LEU A 4 26.13 15.62 6.71
N PHE A 5 25.70 16.35 7.74
CA PHE A 5 24.34 16.74 8.09
C PHE A 5 23.68 17.83 7.23
N ILE A 6 24.39 18.51 6.32
CA ILE A 6 23.85 19.68 5.57
C ILE A 6 23.65 19.37 4.07
N GLY A 7 23.78 18.11 3.65
CA GLY A 7 23.72 17.71 2.22
C GLY A 7 22.40 17.15 1.71
N GLY A 8 21.40 16.96 2.59
CA GLY A 8 20.21 16.17 2.33
C GLY A 8 20.19 14.93 3.21
N ILE A 9 19.01 14.32 3.40
CA ILE A 9 18.87 13.10 4.20
C ILE A 9 19.65 12.00 3.49
N GLY A 10 20.88 11.75 3.96
CA GLY A 10 21.72 10.68 3.47
C GLY A 10 21.24 9.34 4.02
N MET A 11 21.73 8.25 3.40
CA MET A 11 21.46 6.89 3.88
C MET A 11 21.76 6.74 5.38
N GLN A 12 22.77 7.45 5.88
CA GLN A 12 23.18 7.41 7.28
C GLN A 12 22.15 8.02 8.24
N GLU A 13 21.51 9.15 7.90
CA GLU A 13 20.42 9.70 8.73
C GLU A 13 19.17 8.83 8.70
N VAL A 14 18.78 8.31 7.52
CA VAL A 14 17.63 7.39 7.43
C VAL A 14 17.85 6.18 8.33
N LEU A 15 19.05 5.60 8.32
CA LEU A 15 19.38 4.42 9.10
C LEU A 15 19.35 4.73 10.62
N LEU A 16 19.81 5.92 11.02
CA LEU A 16 19.70 6.39 12.41
C LEU A 16 18.24 6.58 12.85
N ILE A 17 17.41 7.21 12.01
CA ILE A 17 15.98 7.40 12.28
C ILE A 17 15.26 6.05 12.40
N VAL A 18 15.51 5.14 11.46
CA VAL A 18 14.97 3.77 11.49
C VAL A 18 15.39 3.06 12.77
N LEU A 19 16.64 3.18 13.19
CA LEU A 19 17.14 2.56 14.41
C LEU A 19 16.43 3.10 15.66
N VAL A 20 16.24 4.42 15.75
CA VAL A 20 15.49 5.04 16.85
C VAL A 20 14.04 4.56 16.86
N VAL A 21 13.35 4.60 15.72
CA VAL A 21 11.97 4.10 15.59
C VAL A 21 11.88 2.62 15.97
N LEU A 22 12.87 1.80 15.59
CA LEU A 22 12.93 0.39 15.93
C LEU A 22 13.12 0.14 17.43
N LEU A 23 13.84 1.03 18.13
CA LEU A 23 13.98 0.97 19.59
C LEU A 23 12.67 1.30 20.30
N PHE A 24 11.96 2.34 19.85
CA PHE A 24 10.69 2.77 20.47
C PHE A 24 9.53 1.82 20.16
N PHE A 25 9.37 1.41 18.90
CA PHE A 25 8.26 0.55 18.47
C PHE A 25 8.59 -0.95 18.55
N GLY A 26 9.88 -1.30 18.63
CA GLY A 26 10.36 -2.67 18.57
C GLY A 26 10.44 -3.22 17.13
N GLY A 27 11.41 -4.10 16.87
CA GLY A 27 11.60 -4.72 15.55
C GLY A 27 10.44 -5.57 15.03
N LYS A 28 9.48 -5.94 15.90
CA LYS A 28 8.34 -6.79 15.55
C LYS A 28 7.11 -6.01 15.10
N LYS A 29 6.95 -4.74 15.51
CA LYS A 29 5.71 -3.99 15.23
C LYS A 29 5.65 -3.41 13.82
N ILE A 30 6.78 -2.99 13.24
CA ILE A 30 6.82 -2.51 11.85
C ILE A 30 6.37 -3.62 10.87
N PRO A 31 6.91 -4.86 10.90
CA PRO A 31 6.45 -5.95 10.04
C PRO A 31 5.00 -6.38 10.28
N GLU A 32 4.54 -6.34 11.54
CA GLU A 32 3.16 -6.69 11.91
C GLU A 32 2.15 -5.70 11.33
N LEU A 33 2.45 -4.40 11.42
CA LEU A 33 1.66 -3.33 10.81
C LEU A 33 1.68 -3.41 9.28
N MET A 34 2.84 -3.66 8.66
CA MET A 34 2.96 -3.85 7.21
C MET A 34 2.15 -5.05 6.72
N LYS A 35 2.16 -6.17 7.45
CA LYS A 35 1.33 -7.34 7.12
C LYS A 35 -0.17 -7.03 7.22
N GLY A 36 -0.58 -6.27 8.24
CA GLY A 36 -1.96 -5.82 8.40
C GLY A 36 -2.41 -4.90 7.26
N LEU A 37 -1.64 -3.85 6.97
CA LEU A 37 -1.89 -2.92 5.88
C LEU A 37 -1.87 -3.62 4.51
N GLY A 38 -0.91 -4.51 4.27
CA GLY A 38 -0.80 -5.25 3.02
C GLY A 38 -2.01 -6.15 2.75
N LYS A 39 -2.54 -6.81 3.79
CA LYS A 39 -3.80 -7.56 3.67
C LYS A 39 -4.99 -6.63 3.39
N GLY A 40 -5.09 -5.51 4.09
CA GLY A 40 -6.16 -4.53 3.88
C GLY A 40 -6.17 -3.96 2.46
N VAL A 41 -5.01 -3.53 1.96
CA VAL A 41 -4.85 -3.01 0.59
C VAL A 41 -5.18 -4.09 -0.44
N ARG A 42 -4.76 -5.35 -0.20
CA ARG A 42 -5.08 -6.48 -1.10
C ARG A 42 -6.57 -6.75 -1.16
N SER A 43 -7.24 -6.89 -0.02
CA SER A 43 -8.69 -7.11 0.03
C SER A 43 -9.47 -5.94 -0.56
N PHE A 44 -9.00 -4.71 -0.35
CA PHE A 44 -9.59 -3.52 -0.97
C PHE A 44 -9.50 -3.57 -2.50
N LYS A 45 -8.34 -3.94 -3.04
CA LYS A 45 -8.13 -4.07 -4.48
C LYS A 45 -8.95 -5.22 -5.09
N GLU A 46 -9.02 -6.36 -4.41
CA GLU A 46 -9.82 -7.51 -4.84
C GLU A 46 -11.32 -7.18 -4.87
N GLY A 47 -11.84 -6.47 -3.85
CA GLY A 47 -13.23 -6.00 -3.83
C GLY A 47 -13.53 -5.01 -4.95
N MET A 48 -12.65 -4.04 -5.19
CA MET A 48 -12.82 -3.05 -6.25
C MET A 48 -12.84 -3.68 -7.66
N ASN A 49 -11.95 -4.64 -7.92
CA ASN A 49 -11.91 -5.38 -9.18
C ASN A 49 -13.15 -6.28 -9.38
N GLY A 50 -13.72 -6.83 -8.30
CA GLY A 50 -14.97 -7.59 -8.36
C GLY A 50 -16.14 -6.71 -8.80
N LEU A 51 -16.26 -5.52 -8.20
CA LEU A 51 -17.26 -4.52 -8.57
C LEU A 51 -17.14 -4.06 -10.03
N GLU A 52 -15.92 -3.81 -10.53
CA GLU A 52 -15.72 -3.45 -11.95
C GLU A 52 -16.18 -4.58 -12.90
N LYS A 53 -15.88 -5.84 -12.58
CA LYS A 53 -16.28 -6.98 -13.41
C LYS A 53 -17.79 -7.21 -13.41
N ASP A 54 -18.45 -7.03 -12.26
CA ASP A 54 -19.91 -7.19 -12.17
C ASP A 54 -20.65 -6.07 -12.95
N VAL A 55 -20.12 -4.85 -12.95
CA VAL A 55 -20.67 -3.72 -13.71
C VAL A 55 -20.47 -3.87 -15.23
N GLU A 56 -19.39 -4.54 -15.67
CA GLU A 56 -19.13 -4.82 -17.09
C GLU A 56 -20.05 -5.92 -17.65
N ILE A 57 -20.39 -6.93 -16.84
CA ILE A 57 -21.29 -8.02 -17.24
C ILE A 57 -22.72 -7.50 -17.41
N ASP A 58 -23.20 -6.65 -16.49
CA ASP A 58 -24.56 -6.07 -16.55
C ASP A 58 -24.77 -5.18 -17.80
N ASN A 59 -23.75 -4.41 -18.20
CA ASN A 59 -23.83 -3.59 -19.42
C ASN A 59 -23.80 -4.41 -20.72
N SER A 60 -23.24 -5.62 -20.69
CA SER A 60 -23.15 -6.49 -21.85
C SER A 60 -24.46 -7.24 -22.10
N THR A 61 -25.16 -7.66 -21.03
CA THR A 61 -26.45 -8.36 -21.11
C THR A 61 -27.61 -7.43 -21.50
N VAL A 62 -27.59 -6.17 -21.05
CA VAL A 62 -28.65 -5.19 -21.41
C VAL A 62 -28.58 -4.76 -22.90
N LYS A 63 -27.44 -4.97 -23.58
CA LYS A 63 -27.30 -4.64 -25.01
C LYS A 63 -27.85 -5.70 -25.96
N GLU A 64 -28.00 -6.96 -25.55
CA GLU A 64 -28.52 -8.02 -26.42
C GLU A 64 -30.05 -8.06 -26.47
N GLU A 65 -30.77 -7.65 -25.40
CA GLU A 65 -32.24 -7.66 -25.39
C GLU A 65 -32.90 -6.51 -26.18
N LYS A 66 -32.16 -5.49 -26.63
CA LYS A 66 -32.72 -4.34 -27.37
C LYS A 66 -32.66 -4.51 -28.90
N LYS A 67 -32.31 -5.69 -29.41
CA LYS A 67 -32.16 -5.95 -30.85
C LYS A 67 -33.12 -6.99 -31.42
N GLU A 68 -34.11 -7.43 -30.66
CA GLU A 68 -35.26 -8.21 -31.16
C GLU A 68 -36.52 -7.34 -31.30
#